data_AF-E7NCQ2-F1
#
_entry.id   AF-E7NCQ2-F1
#
_cell.length_a   1.000
_cell.length_b   1.000
_cell.length_c   1.000
_cell.angle_alpha   90.00
_cell.angle_beta   90.00
_cell.angle_gamma   90.00
#
_symmetry.space_group_name_H-M   'P 1'
#
loop_
_entity.id
_entity.type
_entity.pdbx_description
1 polymer ?
#
loop_
_entity_poly.entity_id
_entity_poly.type
_entity_poly.pdbx_seq_one_letter_code
_entity_poly.pdbx_strand_id
1 'polypeptide(L)'
;RVRPLLACPHLMAARRREVGGWELVVVRWGVLAGSMTTAPGADPRPAVELLRASARVVERPGRVGEVASIEETSLLADWVLEEGARIVEIDGDPAVLTWPIGAAVRHRKVLASEE
;
A
#
# COMPACT_ATOMS: atom_id res chain seq x y z
N ARG A 1 0.48 11.67 -6.16
CA ARG A 1 -0.05 10.30 -6.02
C ARG A 1 0.44 9.58 -4.76
N VAL A 2 1.72 9.66 -4.40
CA VAL A 2 2.31 8.87 -3.30
C VAL A 2 2.10 9.37 -1.87
N ARG A 3 1.70 10.64 -1.70
CA ARG A 3 1.58 11.27 -0.36
C ARG A 3 0.76 10.45 0.65
N PRO A 4 -0.38 9.84 0.28
CA PRO A 4 -1.10 8.93 1.18
C PRO A 4 -0.23 7.85 1.82
N LEU A 5 0.60 7.16 1.04
CA LEU A 5 1.47 6.12 1.58
C LEU A 5 2.60 6.68 2.44
N LEU A 6 3.16 7.83 2.06
CA LEU A 6 4.21 8.51 2.84
C LEU A 6 3.71 9.02 4.20
N ALA A 7 2.41 9.24 4.36
CA ALA A 7 1.79 9.73 5.58
C ALA A 7 1.02 8.64 6.35
N CYS A 8 0.88 7.44 5.78
CA CYS A 8 0.17 6.33 6.40
C CYS A 8 1.10 5.55 7.33
N PRO A 9 0.77 5.43 8.64
CA PRO A 9 1.59 4.66 9.58
C PRO A 9 1.69 3.18 9.21
N HIS A 10 0.57 2.60 8.76
CA HIS A 10 0.46 1.21 8.37
C HIS A 10 -0.66 1.05 7.35
N LEU A 11 -0.36 0.37 6.25
CA LEU A 11 -1.33 -0.11 5.28
C LEU A 11 -0.97 -1.54 4.90
N MET A 12 -1.89 -2.48 5.11
CA MET A 12 -1.79 -3.81 4.54
C MET A 12 -2.76 -3.93 3.36
N ALA A 13 -2.26 -4.43 2.25
CA ALA A 13 -3.05 -4.67 1.05
C ALA A 13 -2.79 -6.07 0.49
N ALA A 14 -3.81 -6.60 -0.17
CA ALA A 14 -3.81 -7.95 -0.74
C ALA A 14 -4.28 -7.95 -2.19
N ARG A 15 -3.61 -8.70 -3.05
CA ARG A 15 -4.02 -8.92 -4.44
C ARG A 15 -4.16 -10.40 -4.72
N ARG A 16 -5.20 -10.78 -5.47
CA ARG A 16 -5.41 -12.19 -5.85
C ARG A 16 -4.40 -12.56 -6.94
N ARG A 17 -3.76 -13.72 -6.79
CA ARG A 17 -2.80 -14.25 -7.78
C ARG A 17 -3.51 -15.04 -8.85
N GLU A 18 -2.96 -15.06 -10.07
CA GLU A 18 -3.52 -15.81 -11.20
C GLU A 18 -3.60 -17.31 -10.92
N VAL A 19 -2.55 -17.86 -10.30
CA VAL A 19 -2.46 -19.27 -9.88
C VAL A 19 -3.30 -19.61 -8.63
N GLY A 20 -4.01 -18.63 -8.07
CA GLY A 20 -4.73 -18.75 -6.81
C GLY A 20 -3.91 -18.33 -5.58
N GLY A 21 -4.62 -18.12 -4.48
CA GLY A 21 -4.05 -17.50 -3.27
C GLY A 21 -3.92 -15.98 -3.40
N TRP A 22 -3.11 -15.40 -2.52
CA TRP A 22 -2.98 -13.96 -2.34
C TRP A 22 -1.51 -13.55 -2.28
N GLU A 23 -1.20 -12.40 -2.84
CA GLU A 23 -0.03 -11.59 -2.52
C GLU A 23 -0.44 -10.55 -1.49
N LEU A 24 0.37 -10.40 -0.44
CA LEU A 24 0.16 -9.48 0.67
C LEU A 24 1.37 -8.55 0.74
N VAL A 25 1.13 -7.26 0.98
CA VAL A 25 2.18 -6.28 1.28
C VAL A 25 1.78 -5.43 2.47
N VAL A 26 2.77 -5.05 3.27
CA VAL A 26 2.62 -4.05 4.34
C VAL A 26 3.50 -2.85 3.98
N VAL A 27 2.89 -1.67 3.95
CA VAL A 27 3.56 -0.40 3.72
C VAL A 27 3.48 0.44 4.99
N ARG A 28 4.61 0.99 5.43
CA ARG A 28 4.70 1.89 6.60
C ARG A 28 5.48 3.13 6.21
N TRP A 29 4.84 4.30 6.27
CA TRP A 29 5.44 5.59 5.89
C TRP A 29 6.07 5.60 4.48
N GLY A 30 5.47 4.84 3.55
CA GLY A 30 5.94 4.68 2.18
C GLY A 30 7.03 3.63 1.95
N VAL A 31 7.52 2.99 3.01
CA VAL A 31 8.50 1.89 2.93
C VAL A 31 7.76 0.56 2.81
N LEU A 32 8.26 -0.36 1.98
CA LEU A 32 7.83 -1.76 2.01
C LEU A 32 8.31 -2.42 3.32
N ALA A 33 7.41 -2.56 4.29
CA ALA A 33 7.72 -3.13 5.59
C ALA A 33 7.67 -4.67 5.59
N GLY A 34 6.98 -5.27 4.64
CA GLY A 34 6.96 -6.72 4.46
C GLY A 34 6.09 -7.15 3.28
N SER A 35 6.30 -8.37 2.82
CA SER A 35 5.45 -9.03 1.82
C SER A 35 5.34 -10.52 2.10
N MET A 36 4.27 -11.14 1.60
CA MET A 36 4.02 -12.57 1.76
C MET A 36 3.11 -13.09 0.64
N THR A 37 3.12 -14.40 0.41
CA THR A 37 2.10 -15.04 -0.43
C THR A 37 1.39 -16.15 0.32
N THR A 38 0.16 -16.44 -0.09
CA THR A 38 -0.62 -17.58 0.40
C THR A 38 -0.79 -18.61 -0.72
N ALA A 39 -0.84 -19.88 -0.33
CA ALA A 39 -1.12 -20.97 -1.26
C ALA A 39 -2.58 -20.89 -1.77
N PRO A 40 -2.87 -21.43 -2.97
CA PRO A 40 -4.23 -21.54 -3.46
C PRO A 40 -5.13 -22.32 -2.49
N GLY A 41 -6.30 -21.76 -2.15
CA GLY A 41 -7.27 -22.39 -1.24
C GLY A 41 -6.92 -22.33 0.25
N ALA A 42 -5.74 -21.80 0.62
CA ALA A 42 -5.40 -21.60 2.02
C ALA A 42 -6.22 -20.44 2.63
N ASP A 43 -6.57 -20.55 3.92
CA ASP A 43 -7.10 -19.42 4.69
C ASP A 43 -6.04 -18.31 4.74
N PRO A 44 -6.33 -17.08 4.26
CA PRO A 44 -5.35 -16.00 4.27
C PRO A 44 -5.12 -15.40 5.66
N ARG A 45 -6.01 -15.62 6.64
CA ARG A 45 -5.93 -14.95 7.96
C ARG A 45 -4.64 -15.26 8.73
N PRO A 46 -4.14 -16.51 8.81
CA PRO A 46 -2.86 -16.77 9.47
C PRO A 46 -1.68 -16.05 8.82
N ALA A 47 -1.69 -15.89 7.49
CA ALA A 47 -0.65 -15.16 6.77
C ALA A 47 -0.72 -13.65 7.02
N VAL A 48 -1.93 -13.09 7.13
CA VAL A 48 -2.14 -11.69 7.54
C VAL A 48 -1.55 -11.44 8.92
N GLU A 49 -1.88 -12.27 9.91
CA GLU A 49 -1.36 -12.11 11.27
C GLU A 49 0.15 -12.30 11.35
N LEU A 50 0.69 -13.30 10.64
CA LEU A 50 2.13 -13.51 10.57
C LEU A 50 2.84 -12.31 9.94
N LEU A 51 2.33 -11.81 8.82
CA LEU A 51 2.93 -10.69 8.11
C LEU A 51 2.88 -9.42 8.95
N ARG A 52 1.76 -9.16 9.63
CA ARG A 52 1.62 -8.04 10.58
C ARG A 52 2.71 -8.09 11.65
N ALA A 53 2.89 -9.27 12.27
CA ALA A 53 3.83 -9.46 13.38
C ALA A 53 5.30 -9.41 12.94
N SER A 54 5.61 -9.90 11.72
CA SER A 54 6.98 -9.95 11.20
C SER A 54 7.38 -8.69 10.41
N ALA A 55 6.43 -7.83 10.03
CA ALA A 55 6.73 -6.64 9.24
C ALA A 55 7.66 -5.69 9.99
N ARG A 56 8.68 -5.19 9.26
CA ARG A 56 9.69 -4.27 9.75
C ARG A 56 9.05 -3.07 10.46
N VAL A 57 9.51 -2.77 11.68
CA VAL A 57 9.15 -1.53 12.37
C VAL A 57 9.79 -0.35 11.66
N VAL A 58 8.98 0.68 11.37
CA VAL A 58 9.43 1.93 10.75
C VAL A 58 8.98 3.06 11.67
N GLU A 59 9.95 3.76 12.25
CA GLU A 59 9.70 4.91 13.12
C GLU A 59 8.98 6.02 12.37
N ARG A 60 8.15 6.78 13.10
CA ARG A 60 7.44 7.92 12.52
C ARG A 60 8.46 8.95 12.00
N PRO A 61 8.45 9.30 10.71
CA PRO A 61 9.38 10.29 10.18
C PRO A 61 9.03 11.69 10.69
N GLY A 62 10.05 12.53 10.86
CA GLY A 62 9.88 13.95 11.20
C GLY A 62 9.35 14.76 10.02
N ARG A 63 9.63 14.33 8.78
CA ARG A 63 9.12 14.94 7.55
C ARG A 63 8.61 13.89 6.56
N VAL A 64 7.59 14.24 5.79
CA VAL A 64 7.06 13.39 4.71
C VAL A 64 8.16 13.06 3.70
N GLY A 65 8.38 11.78 3.41
CA GLY A 65 9.44 11.33 2.49
C GLY A 65 10.85 11.30 3.09
N GLU A 66 11.00 11.43 4.40
CA GLU A 66 12.32 11.34 5.05
C GLU A 66 12.90 9.92 5.04
N VAL A 67 12.05 8.90 5.18
CA VAL A 67 12.46 7.49 5.35
C VAL A 67 12.23 6.62 4.11
N ALA A 68 11.49 7.12 3.12
CA ALA A 68 11.12 6.38 1.91
C ALA A 68 11.47 7.18 0.66
N SER A 69 12.03 6.50 -0.35
CA SER A 69 12.24 7.08 -1.68
C SER A 69 10.89 7.29 -2.39
N ILE A 70 10.80 8.35 -3.19
CA ILE A 70 9.63 8.63 -4.01
C ILE A 70 9.44 7.55 -5.09
N GLU A 71 10.53 7.04 -5.66
CA GLU A 71 10.55 6.00 -6.67
C GLU A 71 10.01 4.68 -6.10
N GLU A 72 10.48 4.27 -4.93
CA GLU A 72 9.96 3.08 -4.24
C GLU A 72 8.48 3.26 -3.89
N THR A 73 8.13 4.38 -3.26
CA THR A 73 6.74 4.63 -2.85
C THR A 73 5.80 4.72 -4.05
N SER A 74 6.31 5.13 -5.21
CA SER A 74 5.56 5.16 -6.46
C SER A 74 5.18 3.76 -6.92
N LEU A 75 6.13 2.83 -6.92
CA LEU A 75 5.87 1.42 -7.26
C LEU A 75 4.85 0.80 -6.29
N LEU A 76 4.97 1.11 -5.00
CA LEU A 76 4.01 0.64 -3.99
C LEU A 76 2.63 1.27 -4.18
N ALA A 77 2.54 2.55 -4.52
CA ALA A 77 1.28 3.22 -4.82
C ALA A 77 0.58 2.58 -6.03
N ASP A 78 1.33 2.30 -7.09
CA ASP A 78 0.81 1.66 -8.29
C ASP A 78 0.41 0.19 -8.04
N TRP A 79 0.99 -0.47 -7.03
CA TRP A 79 0.55 -1.82 -6.64
C TRP A 79 -0.68 -1.78 -5.71
N VAL A 80 -0.65 -0.95 -4.68
CA VAL A 80 -1.62 -0.96 -3.56
C VAL A 80 -2.91 -0.22 -3.87
N LEU A 81 -2.85 0.85 -4.68
CA LEU A 81 -3.97 1.76 -4.90
C LEU A 81 -4.69 1.50 -6.24
N GLU A 82 -4.21 0.55 -7.04
CA GLU A 82 -4.85 0.12 -8.29
C GLU A 82 -5.93 -0.95 -8.04
N GLU A 83 -6.87 -1.09 -8.98
CA GLU A 83 -8.13 -1.87 -8.85
C GLU A 83 -7.94 -3.33 -8.42
N GLY A 84 -6.79 -3.93 -8.72
CA GLY A 84 -6.49 -5.32 -8.37
C GLY A 84 -6.18 -5.55 -6.89
N ALA A 85 -5.80 -4.53 -6.14
CA ALA A 85 -5.46 -4.62 -4.73
C ALA A 85 -6.64 -4.28 -3.82
N ARG A 86 -6.73 -4.98 -2.70
CA ARG A 86 -7.75 -4.80 -1.67
C ARG A 86 -7.08 -4.40 -0.37
N ILE A 87 -7.62 -3.40 0.29
CA ILE A 87 -7.15 -2.99 1.61
C ILE A 87 -7.58 -4.07 2.61
N VAL A 88 -6.60 -4.60 3.35
CA VAL A 88 -6.82 -5.55 4.46
C VAL A 88 -6.93 -4.80 5.77
N GLU A 89 -6.03 -3.82 5.98
CA GLU A 89 -5.95 -3.04 7.21
C GLU A 89 -5.27 -1.70 6.98
N ILE A 90 -5.67 -0.70 7.78
CA ILE A 90 -5.00 0.59 7.94
C ILE A 90 -4.91 0.90 9.43
N ASP A 91 -3.77 1.44 9.88
CA ASP A 91 -3.67 2.09 11.19
C ASP A 91 -3.92 3.60 11.07
N GLY A 92 -4.72 4.13 11.99
CA GLY A 92 -5.04 5.56 12.07
C GLY A 92 -6.30 5.95 11.31
N ASP A 93 -6.42 7.23 10.96
CA ASP A 93 -7.56 7.75 10.22
C ASP A 93 -7.47 7.37 8.72
N PRO A 94 -8.42 6.59 8.17
CA PRO A 94 -8.45 6.22 6.76
C PRO A 94 -8.50 7.41 5.80
N ALA A 95 -8.88 8.61 6.27
CA ALA A 95 -8.81 9.84 5.49
C ALA A 95 -7.39 10.12 4.96
N VAL A 96 -6.34 9.55 5.56
CA VAL A 96 -4.95 9.61 5.05
C VAL A 96 -4.82 9.04 3.63
N LEU A 97 -5.71 8.12 3.23
CA LEU A 97 -5.74 7.54 1.89
C LEU A 97 -6.52 8.37 0.86
N THR A 98 -7.12 9.46 1.27
CA THR A 98 -7.90 10.32 0.39
C THR A 98 -7.03 11.39 -0.27
N TRP A 99 -7.55 11.98 -1.34
CA TRP A 99 -6.95 13.18 -1.94
C TRP A 99 -7.93 14.35 -1.86
N PRO A 100 -7.43 15.58 -1.61
CA PRO A 100 -8.24 16.77 -1.79
C PRO A 100 -8.83 16.83 -3.19
N ILE A 101 -10.06 17.32 -3.31
CA ILE A 101 -10.77 17.42 -4.61
C ILE A 101 -10.02 18.28 -5.65
N GLY A 102 -9.22 19.25 -5.18
CA GLY A 102 -8.37 20.11 -6.01
C GLY A 102 -6.99 19.52 -6.32
N ALA A 103 -6.65 18.32 -5.84
CA ALA A 103 -5.33 17.74 -6.04
C ALA A 103 -5.10 17.37 -7.51
N ALA A 104 -3.86 17.56 -7.99
CA ALA A 104 -3.47 17.27 -9.37
C ALA A 104 -3.77 15.82 -9.82
N VAL A 105 -3.87 14.87 -8.87
CA VAL A 105 -4.26 13.47 -9.14
C VAL A 105 -5.59 13.35 -9.89
N ARG A 106 -6.51 14.31 -9.75
CA ARG A 106 -7.79 14.31 -10.46
C ARG A 106 -7.63 14.31 -11.99
N HIS A 107 -6.52 14.86 -12.49
CA HIS A 107 -6.21 14.92 -13.91
C HIS A 107 -5.50 13.66 -14.42
N ARG A 108 -5.19 12.68 -13.55
CA ARG A 108 -4.47 11.45 -13.91
C ARG A 108 -5.18 10.66 -15.01
N LYS A 109 -6.51 10.53 -14.93
CA LYS A 109 -7.30 9.80 -15.94
C LYS A 109 -7.26 10.46 -17.33
N VAL A 110 -7.15 11.78 -17.38
CA VAL A 110 -7.03 12.54 -18.64
C VAL A 110 -5.68 12.27 -19.28
N LEU A 111 -4.59 12.36 -18.48
CA LEU A 111 -3.24 12.08 -18.96
C LEU A 111 -3.07 10.64 -19.44
N ALA A 112 -3.64 9.67 -18.71
CA ALA A 112 -3.58 8.25 -19.07
C ALA A 112 -4.46 7.86 -20.27
N SER A 113 -5.33 8.76 -20.75
CA SER A 113 -6.15 8.53 -21.96
C SER A 113 -5.52 9.08 -23.24
N GLU A 114 -4.41 9.81 -23.11
CA GLU A 114 -3.65 10.39 -24.23
C GLU A 114 -2.44 9.54 -24.64
N GLU A 115 -2.11 8.49 -23.86
CA GLU A 115 -1.10 7.46 -24.15
C GLU A 115 -1.74 6.20 -24.77
#